data_AF-M6CT43-F1
#
_entry.id   AF-M6CT43-F1
#
_cell.length_a   1.000
_cell.length_b   1.000
_cell.length_c   1.000
_cell.angle_alpha   90.00
_cell.angle_beta   90.00
_cell.angle_gamma   90.00
#
_symmetry.space_group_name_H-M   'P 1'
#
loop_
_entity.id
_entity.type
_entity.pdbx_description
1 polymer ?
#
loop_
_entity_poly.entity_id
_entity_poly.type
_entity_poly.pdbx_seq_one_letter_code
_entity_poly.pdbx_strand_id
1 'polypeptide(L)'
;MRFHFLNEKKFQNDAEFLRVIESQKNVFEIWYEHPIQRSNFSKYMNAIFGILVVCLLNCIHRPKKPDPPYAIFQQLLKLNSDSSNSSDNSAECPGPNLNFTPAAIMDTGQTQCWDTAGTVVACAGTNQDGEFNDIPVARSFSTPTQHCRYPNDYTTLDQVHGLTWRTCAQGLSGADCSAGTIVPITWNDADAGVAGSCAELNTLNDGRGYAGKTDWRIPTIRELSSLINGSGAIPYIDAAAFPNTNSLITYISNTTRVPLPGQVFTTDFANGSQAFSVGKAVVRYLRCVSGNSIPAPSFVDNSFLPPPAVATDTVFDQNTGLLWQKCAAGLIGAGCVVGVANTITWAAALNYCDILNFAGRTDWRLPNANEMMSIVDYSAAAAPFIFGTFPNTPVAVTPFWTSTTGSGVLLARVFGFYAAGSGQSLNALKGFGTTGYVRCVTNGP
;
A
#
# COMPACT_ATOMS: atom_id res chain seq x y z
N MET A 1 32.90 4.09 -48.38
CA MET A 1 33.39 5.32 -47.71
C MET A 1 34.21 4.88 -46.50
N ARG A 2 35.46 5.34 -46.35
CA ARG A 2 36.33 4.96 -45.22
C ARG A 2 35.75 5.52 -43.92
N PHE A 3 35.45 4.66 -42.95
CA PHE A 3 35.10 5.07 -41.59
C PHE A 3 36.38 5.24 -40.77
N HIS A 4 36.69 6.49 -40.40
CA HIS A 4 37.65 6.77 -39.34
C HIS A 4 36.89 6.71 -38.01
N PHE A 5 37.09 5.63 -37.24
CA PHE A 5 36.75 5.65 -35.82
C PHE A 5 37.81 6.49 -35.10
N LEU A 6 37.40 7.59 -34.48
CA LEU A 6 38.21 8.28 -33.49
C LEU A 6 37.93 7.67 -32.12
N ASN A 7 39.03 7.33 -31.45
CA ASN A 7 39.14 6.69 -30.15
C ASN A 7 38.23 7.25 -29.05
N GLU A 8 37.89 6.35 -28.12
CA GLU A 8 37.33 6.62 -26.80
C GLU A 8 38.01 7.83 -26.11
N LYS A 9 37.29 8.95 -26.01
CA LYS A 9 37.56 9.98 -25.00
C LYS A 9 36.49 9.88 -23.92
N LYS A 10 36.93 9.70 -22.67
CA LYS A 10 36.08 9.89 -21.49
C LYS A 10 35.74 11.37 -21.38
N PHE A 11 34.45 11.71 -21.41
CA PHE A 11 33.95 13.05 -21.14
C PHE A 11 33.96 13.30 -19.63
N GLN A 12 34.48 14.46 -19.20
CA GLN A 12 34.60 14.81 -17.78
C GLN A 12 33.43 15.64 -17.24
N ASN A 13 32.50 16.13 -18.08
CA ASN A 13 31.25 16.77 -17.65
C ASN A 13 30.18 16.89 -18.77
N ASP A 14 28.93 17.15 -18.36
CA ASP A 14 27.73 17.15 -19.22
C ASP A 14 27.70 18.30 -20.26
N ALA A 15 28.41 19.40 -20.00
CA ALA A 15 28.45 20.55 -20.90
C ALA A 15 29.24 20.27 -22.20
N GLU A 16 30.25 19.39 -22.14
CA GLU A 16 31.04 18.98 -23.30
C GLU A 16 30.26 18.00 -24.20
N PHE A 17 29.44 17.14 -23.59
CA PHE A 17 28.56 16.18 -24.28
C PHE A 17 27.48 16.90 -25.11
N LEU A 18 26.84 17.92 -24.54
CA LEU A 18 25.79 18.69 -25.22
C LEU A 18 26.31 19.46 -26.45
N ARG A 19 27.52 20.03 -26.38
CA ARG A 19 28.15 20.72 -27.52
C ARG A 19 28.44 19.81 -28.71
N VAL A 20 28.80 18.55 -28.45
CA VAL A 20 29.05 17.56 -29.52
C VAL A 20 27.73 17.15 -30.19
N ILE A 21 26.64 17.00 -29.43
CA ILE A 21 25.31 16.69 -29.97
C ILE A 21 24.80 17.83 -30.86
N GLU A 22 24.99 19.08 -30.43
CA GLU A 22 24.52 20.27 -31.16
C GLU A 22 25.29 20.47 -32.48
N SER A 23 26.60 20.18 -32.47
CA SER A 23 27.44 20.12 -33.68
C SER A 23 26.98 19.04 -34.67
N GLN A 24 26.55 17.87 -34.20
CA GLN A 24 26.07 16.77 -35.05
C GLN A 24 24.69 17.06 -35.64
N LYS A 25 23.84 17.80 -34.90
CA LYS A 25 22.50 18.22 -35.36
C LYS A 25 22.58 19.21 -36.52
N ASN A 26 23.52 20.16 -36.48
CA ASN A 26 23.75 21.13 -37.56
C ASN A 26 24.28 20.48 -38.85
N VAL A 27 25.04 19.39 -38.74
CA VAL A 27 25.49 18.62 -39.92
C VAL A 27 24.32 17.86 -40.56
N PHE A 28 23.30 17.48 -39.79
CA PHE A 28 22.10 16.80 -40.28
C PHE A 28 21.11 17.75 -40.99
N GLU A 29 20.96 18.99 -40.52
CA GLU A 29 20.03 19.97 -41.12
C GLU A 29 20.50 20.50 -42.49
N ILE A 30 21.82 20.59 -42.73
CA ILE A 30 22.37 21.05 -44.02
C ILE A 30 22.10 20.06 -45.17
N TRP A 31 21.84 18.79 -44.88
CA TRP A 31 21.60 17.76 -45.90
C TRP A 31 20.14 17.66 -46.40
N TYR A 32 19.23 18.48 -45.87
CA TYR A 32 17.79 18.40 -46.19
C TYR A 32 17.30 19.31 -47.33
N GLU A 33 18.17 20.15 -47.93
CA GLU A 33 17.75 21.16 -48.93
C GLU A 33 18.02 20.82 -50.41
N HIS A 34 18.42 19.59 -50.77
CA HIS A 34 18.64 19.24 -52.19
C HIS A 34 17.71 18.12 -52.73
N PRO A 35 16.88 18.40 -53.76
CA PRO A 35 15.84 17.49 -54.23
C PRO A 35 16.32 16.55 -55.34
N ILE A 36 17.38 15.76 -55.11
CA ILE A 36 17.72 14.62 -55.98
C ILE A 36 18.28 13.51 -55.08
N GLN A 37 17.81 12.26 -55.27
CA GLN A 37 18.18 11.00 -54.57
C GLN A 37 17.16 10.45 -53.54
N ARG A 38 15.89 10.27 -53.94
CA ARG A 38 14.86 9.59 -53.14
C ARG A 38 14.81 8.05 -53.26
N SER A 39 15.60 7.38 -54.11
CA SER A 39 15.41 5.94 -54.38
C SER A 39 16.35 4.96 -53.67
N ASN A 40 17.44 5.41 -53.04
CA ASN A 40 18.41 4.51 -52.38
C ASN A 40 18.37 4.54 -50.84
N PHE A 41 17.58 5.42 -50.22
CA PHE A 41 17.52 5.57 -48.75
C PHE A 41 16.61 4.55 -48.06
N SER A 42 15.62 3.99 -48.78
CA SER A 42 14.66 3.01 -48.23
C SER A 42 15.31 1.68 -47.83
N LYS A 43 16.47 1.32 -48.41
CA LYS A 43 17.16 0.07 -48.08
C LYS A 43 18.04 0.18 -46.83
N TYR A 44 18.59 1.37 -46.55
CA TYR A 44 19.47 1.59 -45.40
C TYR A 44 18.70 1.95 -44.12
N MET A 45 17.53 2.58 -44.23
CA MET A 45 16.66 2.85 -43.08
C MET A 45 16.12 1.56 -42.44
N ASN A 46 15.78 0.54 -43.24
CA ASN A 46 15.31 -0.75 -42.74
C ASN A 46 16.42 -1.56 -42.03
N ALA A 47 17.68 -1.40 -42.45
CA ALA A 47 18.83 -2.03 -41.79
C ALA A 47 19.18 -1.33 -40.45
N ILE A 48 19.10 0.00 -40.39
CA ILE A 48 19.35 0.77 -39.17
C ILE A 48 18.21 0.58 -38.15
N PHE A 49 16.95 0.51 -38.60
CA PHE A 49 15.80 0.20 -37.73
C PHE A 49 15.85 -1.23 -37.20
N GLY A 50 16.35 -2.20 -38.00
CA GLY A 50 16.56 -3.58 -37.56
C GLY A 50 17.64 -3.71 -36.47
N ILE A 51 18.73 -2.95 -36.54
CA ILE A 51 19.80 -2.97 -35.54
C ILE A 51 19.37 -2.25 -34.25
N LEU A 52 18.61 -1.16 -34.35
CA LEU A 52 18.06 -0.45 -33.18
C LEU A 52 17.03 -1.31 -32.41
N VAL A 53 16.23 -2.12 -33.11
CA VAL A 53 15.30 -3.08 -32.49
C VAL A 53 16.05 -4.23 -31.79
N VAL A 54 17.17 -4.70 -32.33
CA VAL A 54 18.00 -5.75 -31.69
C VAL A 54 18.76 -5.23 -30.46
N CYS A 55 19.12 -3.94 -30.42
CA CYS A 55 19.70 -3.31 -29.22
C CYS A 55 18.65 -2.99 -28.15
N LEU A 56 17.41 -2.65 -28.53
CA LEU A 56 16.30 -2.45 -27.59
C LEU A 56 15.76 -3.78 -27.01
N LEU A 57 15.96 -4.91 -27.70
CA LEU A 57 15.61 -6.25 -27.20
C LEU A 57 16.59 -6.84 -26.18
N ASN A 58 17.75 -6.20 -25.93
CA ASN A 58 18.73 -6.65 -24.93
C ASN A 58 18.79 -5.79 -23.66
N CYS A 59 17.75 -4.97 -23.41
CA CYS A 59 17.49 -4.38 -22.09
C CYS A 59 16.17 -4.88 -21.51
N ILE A 60 15.85 -6.16 -21.70
CA ILE A 60 14.86 -6.85 -20.87
C ILE A 60 15.59 -7.26 -19.59
N HIS A 61 15.42 -6.48 -18.52
CA HIS A 61 15.68 -6.98 -17.18
C HIS A 61 14.92 -8.30 -17.04
N ARG A 62 15.61 -9.37 -16.63
CA ARG A 62 14.93 -10.60 -16.21
C ARG A 62 13.76 -10.21 -15.32
N PRO A 63 12.56 -10.77 -15.50
CA PRO A 63 11.55 -10.67 -14.46
C PRO A 63 12.25 -11.11 -13.17
N LYS A 64 12.18 -10.27 -12.13
CA LYS A 64 12.53 -10.71 -10.78
C LYS A 64 11.83 -12.05 -10.60
N LYS A 65 12.57 -13.09 -10.23
CA LYS A 65 11.95 -14.36 -9.85
C LYS A 65 10.78 -14.01 -8.93
N PRO A 66 9.58 -14.56 -9.13
CA PRO A 66 8.55 -14.42 -8.12
C PRO A 66 9.18 -14.89 -6.81
N ASP A 67 9.15 -14.00 -5.80
CA ASP A 67 9.60 -14.38 -4.48
C ASP A 67 8.84 -15.65 -4.10
N PRO A 68 9.52 -16.69 -3.60
CA PRO A 68 8.82 -17.89 -3.18
C PRO A 68 7.70 -17.48 -2.22
N PRO A 69 6.49 -18.09 -2.32
CA PRO A 69 5.39 -17.78 -1.43
C PRO A 69 5.86 -17.67 0.00
N TYR A 70 5.39 -16.67 0.73
CA TYR A 70 5.85 -16.37 2.09
C TYR A 70 5.89 -17.60 3.01
N ALA A 71 4.96 -18.55 2.82
CA ALA A 71 4.94 -19.85 3.49
C ALA A 71 6.23 -20.70 3.29
N ILE A 72 6.80 -20.69 2.09
CA ILE A 72 8.06 -21.38 1.75
C ILE A 72 9.25 -20.65 2.37
N PHE A 73 9.26 -19.32 2.36
CA PHE A 73 10.29 -18.53 3.02
C PHE A 73 10.27 -18.76 4.55
N GLN A 74 9.10 -18.85 5.16
CA GLN A 74 8.92 -19.22 6.56
C GLN A 74 9.44 -20.62 6.88
N GLN A 75 9.19 -21.62 6.03
CA GLN A 75 9.78 -22.95 6.19
C GLN A 75 11.31 -22.93 6.09
N LEU A 76 11.87 -22.15 5.17
CA LEU A 76 13.33 -22.01 5.02
C LEU A 76 13.98 -21.29 6.21
N LEU A 77 13.30 -20.29 6.79
CA LEU A 77 13.76 -19.64 8.02
C LEU A 77 13.73 -20.60 9.22
N LYS A 78 12.68 -21.42 9.34
CA LYS A 78 12.56 -22.46 10.38
C LYS A 78 13.64 -23.54 10.25
N LEU A 79 14.01 -23.92 9.03
CA LEU A 79 15.06 -24.90 8.79
C LEU A 79 16.47 -24.37 9.12
N ASN A 80 16.68 -23.05 9.03
CA ASN A 80 17.96 -22.43 9.38
C ASN A 80 18.13 -22.15 10.88
N SER A 81 17.04 -22.11 11.67
CA SER A 81 17.15 -21.94 13.13
C SER A 81 17.55 -23.22 13.87
N ASP A 82 17.40 -24.40 13.24
CA ASP A 82 17.69 -25.69 13.88
C ASP A 82 19.16 -26.14 13.74
N SER A 83 20.05 -25.29 13.20
CA SER A 83 21.47 -25.63 13.01
C SER A 83 22.45 -24.54 13.42
N SER A 84 22.42 -24.09 14.68
CA SER A 84 23.58 -23.43 15.28
C SER A 84 23.64 -23.64 16.80
N ASN A 85 24.43 -24.64 17.21
CA ASN A 85 24.97 -24.71 18.57
C ASN A 85 26.09 -23.67 18.69
N SER A 86 25.83 -22.54 19.34
CA SER A 86 26.89 -21.69 19.90
C SER A 86 26.52 -21.26 21.31
N SER A 87 27.35 -21.66 22.27
CA SER A 87 27.31 -21.29 23.67
C SER A 87 27.71 -19.83 23.86
N ASP A 88 26.77 -18.91 23.64
CA ASP A 88 26.86 -17.55 24.16
C ASP A 88 25.77 -17.36 25.23
N ASN A 89 26.19 -17.12 26.46
CA ASN A 89 25.30 -16.88 27.61
C ASN A 89 24.73 -15.45 27.55
N SER A 90 24.05 -15.11 26.46
CA SER A 90 23.16 -13.96 26.42
C SER A 90 21.74 -14.48 26.57
N ALA A 91 21.18 -14.37 27.77
CA ALA A 91 19.78 -14.67 28.00
C ALA A 91 18.93 -13.64 27.22
N GLU A 92 18.62 -13.96 25.97
CA GLU A 92 17.62 -13.25 25.18
C GLU A 92 16.28 -13.32 25.91
N CYS A 93 15.53 -12.21 25.92
CA CYS A 93 14.19 -12.24 26.49
C CYS A 93 13.38 -13.32 25.74
N PRO A 94 12.66 -14.22 26.44
CA PRO A 94 11.88 -15.26 25.77
C PRO A 94 10.86 -14.61 24.83
N GLY A 95 10.97 -14.91 23.54
CA GLY A 95 10.05 -14.45 22.52
C GLY A 95 8.78 -15.31 22.49
N PRO A 96 7.61 -14.72 22.15
CA PRO A 96 6.40 -15.51 21.97
C PRO A 96 6.54 -16.38 20.70
N ASN A 97 6.23 -17.67 20.82
CA ASN A 97 6.18 -18.58 19.67
C ASN A 97 4.83 -18.41 18.96
N LEU A 98 4.75 -17.43 18.05
CA LEU A 98 3.56 -17.10 17.29
C LEU A 98 3.80 -17.32 15.80
N ASN A 99 2.75 -17.75 15.10
CA ASN A 99 2.72 -17.77 13.64
C ASN A 99 2.12 -16.45 13.16
N PHE A 100 2.82 -15.76 12.26
CA PHE A 100 2.36 -14.49 11.67
C PHE A 100 1.93 -14.67 10.22
N THR A 101 1.03 -13.79 9.78
CA THR A 101 0.57 -13.66 8.40
C THR A 101 0.82 -12.21 7.94
N PRO A 102 2.05 -11.84 7.54
CA PRO A 102 2.40 -10.43 7.29
C PRO A 102 1.69 -9.74 6.16
N ALA A 103 1.01 -10.49 5.29
CA ALA A 103 0.24 -9.93 4.22
C ALA A 103 -1.28 -10.04 4.45
N ALA A 104 -1.71 -10.53 5.62
CA ALA A 104 -3.11 -10.51 5.98
C ALA A 104 -3.64 -9.09 6.07
N ILE A 105 -4.95 -8.94 5.86
CA ILE A 105 -5.64 -7.68 6.07
C ILE A 105 -6.47 -7.86 7.34
N MET A 106 -6.19 -7.03 8.34
CA MET A 106 -7.05 -6.97 9.51
C MET A 106 -8.41 -6.38 9.14
N ASP A 107 -9.45 -6.91 9.77
CA ASP A 107 -10.75 -6.27 9.87
C ASP A 107 -10.59 -4.82 10.39
N THR A 108 -11.52 -3.96 10.00
CA THR A 108 -11.54 -2.57 10.47
C THR A 108 -11.85 -2.50 11.96
N GLY A 109 -12.50 -3.51 12.54
CA GLY A 109 -12.96 -3.50 13.93
C GLY A 109 -14.25 -2.69 14.13
N GLN A 110 -14.90 -2.27 13.05
CA GLN A 110 -16.26 -1.72 13.11
C GLN A 110 -17.25 -2.84 13.43
N THR A 111 -18.07 -2.66 14.46
CA THR A 111 -19.03 -3.70 14.92
C THR A 111 -20.49 -3.22 14.89
N GLN A 112 -20.71 -1.94 14.58
CA GLN A 112 -22.02 -1.31 14.52
C GLN A 112 -22.39 -0.98 13.06
N CYS A 113 -23.69 -0.92 12.79
CA CYS A 113 -24.24 -0.62 11.48
C CYS A 113 -25.25 0.52 11.59
N TRP A 114 -25.34 1.32 10.53
CA TRP A 114 -26.21 2.49 10.48
C TRP A 114 -26.98 2.56 9.18
N ASP A 115 -28.22 3.03 9.25
CA ASP A 115 -28.96 3.41 8.05
C ASP A 115 -28.40 4.70 7.42
N THR A 116 -28.97 5.12 6.29
CA THR A 116 -28.54 6.34 5.58
C THR A 116 -28.90 7.63 6.31
N ALA A 117 -29.75 7.57 7.34
CA ALA A 117 -30.10 8.68 8.23
C ALA A 117 -29.22 8.73 9.49
N GLY A 118 -28.30 7.77 9.66
CA GLY A 118 -27.37 7.71 10.79
C GLY A 118 -27.95 7.05 12.04
N THR A 119 -29.09 6.38 11.93
CA THR A 119 -29.68 5.60 13.03
C THR A 119 -28.97 4.27 13.14
N VAL A 120 -28.64 3.85 14.36
CA VAL A 120 -28.06 2.51 14.61
C VAL A 120 -29.11 1.45 14.24
N VAL A 121 -28.69 0.44 13.48
CA VAL A 121 -29.52 -0.71 13.09
C VAL A 121 -28.80 -2.03 13.42
N ALA A 122 -29.55 -3.13 13.49
CA ALA A 122 -28.95 -4.45 13.59
C ALA A 122 -28.12 -4.75 12.34
N CYS A 123 -26.91 -5.29 12.51
CA CYS A 123 -26.00 -5.53 11.39
C CYS A 123 -26.42 -6.70 10.50
N ALA A 124 -27.11 -7.70 11.04
CA ALA A 124 -27.49 -8.90 10.28
C ALA A 124 -28.34 -8.54 9.04
N GLY A 125 -27.89 -8.99 7.87
CA GLY A 125 -28.53 -8.75 6.58
C GLY A 125 -28.30 -7.35 5.99
N THR A 126 -27.41 -6.54 6.58
CA THR A 126 -27.11 -5.18 6.07
C THR A 126 -25.96 -5.15 5.08
N ASN A 127 -25.13 -6.19 5.09
CA ASN A 127 -23.85 -6.31 4.39
C ASN A 127 -22.86 -5.18 4.67
N GLN A 128 -23.08 -4.43 5.76
CA GLN A 128 -22.14 -3.42 6.24
C GLN A 128 -20.96 -4.07 6.93
N ASP A 129 -19.88 -3.30 7.11
CA ASP A 129 -18.66 -3.77 7.76
C ASP A 129 -18.92 -4.43 9.11
N GLY A 130 -19.80 -3.83 9.94
CA GLY A 130 -20.17 -4.38 11.25
C GLY A 130 -20.89 -5.73 11.25
N GLU A 131 -21.35 -6.22 10.10
CA GLU A 131 -21.83 -7.60 9.96
C GLU A 131 -20.68 -8.61 9.88
N PHE A 132 -19.54 -8.20 9.34
CA PHE A 132 -18.39 -9.04 9.02
C PHE A 132 -17.28 -8.95 10.07
N ASN A 133 -17.63 -9.18 11.34
CA ASN A 133 -16.67 -9.12 12.45
C ASN A 133 -15.49 -10.07 12.22
N ASP A 134 -14.28 -9.57 12.41
CA ASP A 134 -13.03 -10.33 12.28
C ASP A 134 -12.75 -10.88 10.86
N ILE A 135 -13.38 -10.30 9.83
CA ILE A 135 -13.18 -10.66 8.42
C ILE A 135 -12.43 -9.52 7.70
N PRO A 136 -11.32 -9.78 6.98
CA PRO A 136 -10.75 -11.11 6.68
C PRO A 136 -10.06 -11.79 7.86
N VAL A 137 -9.43 -11.02 8.74
CA VAL A 137 -8.72 -11.52 9.92
C VAL A 137 -8.96 -10.60 11.11
N ALA A 138 -9.21 -11.18 12.28
CA ALA A 138 -9.33 -10.44 13.53
C ALA A 138 -8.14 -9.51 13.78
N ARG A 139 -8.43 -8.32 14.31
CA ARG A 139 -7.38 -7.43 14.82
C ARG A 139 -6.72 -8.08 16.02
N SER A 140 -5.39 -8.07 16.10
CA SER A 140 -4.68 -8.72 17.19
C SER A 140 -3.37 -8.02 17.54
N PHE A 141 -3.34 -7.43 18.73
CA PHE A 141 -2.18 -6.72 19.27
C PHE A 141 -1.93 -7.15 20.71
N SER A 142 -0.67 -7.26 21.12
CA SER A 142 -0.35 -7.37 22.54
C SER A 142 -0.68 -6.07 23.27
N THR A 143 -0.83 -6.13 24.59
CA THR A 143 -0.72 -4.92 25.42
C THR A 143 0.73 -4.40 25.42
N PRO A 144 0.96 -3.15 25.86
CA PRO A 144 2.28 -2.63 26.13
C PRO A 144 3.13 -3.62 26.94
N THR A 145 4.23 -4.08 26.36
CA THR A 145 5.11 -5.08 26.96
C THR A 145 6.46 -4.44 27.27
N GLN A 146 6.84 -4.48 28.55
CA GLN A 146 8.14 -3.97 29.02
C GLN A 146 9.26 -4.94 28.60
N HIS A 147 10.37 -4.40 28.10
CA HIS A 147 11.54 -5.21 27.79
C HIS A 147 12.27 -5.66 29.05
N CYS A 148 12.65 -6.95 29.11
CA CYS A 148 13.16 -7.58 30.33
C CYS A 148 14.50 -7.00 30.83
N ARG A 149 15.30 -6.43 29.92
CA ARG A 149 16.61 -5.80 30.22
C ARG A 149 16.57 -4.26 30.16
N TYR A 150 15.60 -3.70 29.45
CA TYR A 150 15.49 -2.27 29.22
C TYR A 150 14.13 -1.83 29.76
N PRO A 151 14.00 -1.60 31.08
CA PRO A 151 12.70 -1.45 31.73
C PRO A 151 11.92 -0.20 31.29
N ASN A 152 12.55 0.73 30.55
CA ASN A 152 11.87 1.88 29.97
C ASN A 152 11.38 1.63 28.54
N ASP A 153 11.70 0.47 27.97
CA ASP A 153 11.40 0.15 26.58
C ASP A 153 10.13 -0.68 26.52
N TYR A 154 9.03 -0.05 26.08
CA TYR A 154 7.73 -0.68 25.94
C TYR A 154 7.40 -0.87 24.46
N THR A 155 7.09 -2.10 24.08
CA THR A 155 6.68 -2.46 22.72
C THR A 155 5.30 -3.08 22.68
N THR A 156 4.63 -2.89 21.55
CA THR A 156 3.34 -3.50 21.22
C THR A 156 3.57 -4.40 20.01
N LEU A 157 3.30 -5.69 20.16
CA LEU A 157 3.42 -6.66 19.08
C LEU A 157 2.12 -6.67 18.28
N ASP A 158 2.22 -6.41 16.98
CA ASP A 158 1.20 -6.75 16.01
C ASP A 158 1.25 -8.28 15.79
N GLN A 159 0.27 -8.98 16.35
CA GLN A 159 0.24 -10.43 16.36
C GLN A 159 -0.27 -11.02 15.04
N VAL A 160 -0.77 -10.18 14.13
CA VAL A 160 -1.16 -10.58 12.78
C VAL A 160 0.04 -10.49 11.85
N HIS A 161 0.70 -9.34 11.81
CA HIS A 161 1.78 -9.10 10.86
C HIS A 161 3.17 -9.49 11.37
N GLY A 162 3.34 -9.65 12.69
CA GLY A 162 4.66 -9.84 13.32
C GLY A 162 5.48 -8.55 13.43
N LEU A 163 4.85 -7.39 13.25
CA LEU A 163 5.48 -6.08 13.41
C LEU A 163 5.61 -5.73 14.89
N THR A 164 6.75 -5.19 15.29
CA THR A 164 6.92 -4.63 16.63
C THR A 164 6.80 -3.12 16.58
N TRP A 165 5.81 -2.58 17.26
CA TRP A 165 5.61 -1.14 17.38
C TRP A 165 6.25 -0.62 18.66
N ARG A 166 6.81 0.59 18.60
CA ARG A 166 7.05 1.34 19.84
C ARG A 166 5.68 1.74 20.36
N THR A 167 5.39 1.35 21.61
CA THR A 167 4.06 1.52 22.23
C THR A 167 3.62 2.98 22.25
N CYS A 168 4.56 3.89 22.43
CA CYS A 168 4.30 5.32 22.53
C CYS A 168 4.77 6.06 21.29
N ALA A 169 4.09 7.16 20.97
CA ALA A 169 4.58 8.10 19.98
C ALA A 169 5.95 8.68 20.41
N GLN A 170 6.73 9.15 19.45
CA GLN A 170 8.02 9.77 19.73
C GLN A 170 7.90 10.90 20.77
N GLY A 171 8.84 10.94 21.72
CA GLY A 171 8.81 11.82 22.88
C GLY A 171 8.03 11.32 24.12
N LEU A 172 7.19 10.30 23.98
CA LEU A 172 6.44 9.68 25.08
C LEU A 172 7.01 8.31 25.49
N SER A 173 6.80 7.92 26.74
CA SER A 173 7.28 6.65 27.31
C SER A 173 6.38 6.13 28.43
N GLY A 174 6.72 4.95 28.98
CA GLY A 174 5.95 4.27 30.01
C GLY A 174 4.93 3.28 29.46
N ALA A 175 4.34 2.48 30.36
CA ALA A 175 3.36 1.45 30.02
C ALA A 175 2.08 2.02 29.42
N ASP A 176 1.72 3.25 29.78
CA ASP A 176 0.50 3.95 29.38
C ASP A 176 0.78 5.18 28.50
N CYS A 177 2.04 5.43 28.13
CA CYS A 177 2.45 6.60 27.37
C CYS A 177 2.16 7.96 28.04
N SER A 178 2.05 8.01 29.37
CA SER A 178 1.80 9.25 30.11
C SER A 178 3.07 10.04 30.44
N ALA A 179 4.26 9.44 30.30
CA ALA A 179 5.52 10.07 30.63
C ALA A 179 6.13 10.78 29.42
N GLY A 180 6.74 11.95 29.65
CA GLY A 180 7.42 12.74 28.63
C GLY A 180 6.52 13.76 27.94
N THR A 181 6.92 14.19 26.75
CA THR A 181 6.17 15.14 25.92
C THR A 181 6.30 14.72 24.48
N ILE A 182 5.18 14.62 23.77
CA ILE A 182 5.19 14.22 22.37
C ILE A 182 6.07 15.17 21.54
N VAL A 183 6.93 14.59 20.71
CA VAL A 183 7.84 15.32 19.82
C VAL A 183 7.30 15.20 18.40
N PRO A 184 6.57 16.21 17.88
CA PRO A 184 6.22 16.25 16.47
C PRO A 184 7.46 16.54 15.62
N ILE A 185 7.49 16.00 14.41
CA ILE A 185 8.64 16.07 13.50
C ILE A 185 8.15 16.22 12.06
N THR A 186 8.94 16.86 11.19
CA THR A 186 8.66 16.85 9.75
C THR A 186 9.10 15.52 9.13
N TRP A 187 8.58 15.17 7.95
CA TRP A 187 9.07 13.97 7.26
C TRP A 187 10.55 14.11 6.88
N ASN A 188 10.97 15.30 6.42
CA ASN A 188 12.35 15.55 6.02
C ASN A 188 13.33 15.31 7.18
N ASP A 189 12.98 15.78 8.38
CA ASP A 189 13.80 15.61 9.58
C ASP A 189 13.81 14.15 10.05
N ALA A 190 12.64 13.48 10.00
CA ALA A 190 12.53 12.07 10.37
C ALA A 190 13.36 11.16 9.45
N ASP A 191 13.36 11.42 8.14
CA ASP A 191 14.13 10.69 7.13
C ASP A 191 15.64 10.98 7.24
N ALA A 192 16.01 12.23 7.55
CA ALA A 192 17.40 12.62 7.82
C ALA A 192 17.97 12.03 9.13
N GLY A 193 17.15 11.36 9.94
CA GLY A 193 17.60 10.69 11.16
C GLY A 193 17.95 11.63 12.30
N VAL A 194 17.39 12.84 12.33
CA VAL A 194 17.64 13.80 13.42
C VAL A 194 16.96 13.35 14.73
N ALA A 195 17.21 14.05 15.84
CA ALA A 195 16.60 13.76 17.14
C ALA A 195 15.05 13.72 17.05
N GLY A 196 14.45 12.70 17.67
CA GLY A 196 13.00 12.42 17.57
C GLY A 196 12.61 11.52 16.38
N SER A 197 13.56 11.13 15.52
CA SER A 197 13.33 10.17 14.43
C SER A 197 13.30 8.71 14.93
N CYS A 198 12.93 7.79 14.04
CA CYS A 198 13.04 6.36 14.34
C CYS A 198 14.48 5.85 14.35
N ALA A 199 15.40 6.54 13.66
CA ALA A 199 16.82 6.15 13.61
C ALA A 199 17.49 6.26 14.99
N GLU A 200 17.06 7.21 15.82
CA GLU A 200 17.55 7.36 17.21
C GLU A 200 17.32 6.09 18.03
N LEU A 201 16.20 5.39 17.82
CA LEU A 201 15.92 4.14 18.53
C LEU A 201 16.96 3.05 18.26
N ASN A 202 17.62 3.09 17.10
CA ASN A 202 18.62 2.10 16.72
C ASN A 202 19.96 2.28 17.44
N THR A 203 20.21 3.44 18.05
CA THR A 203 21.48 3.75 18.73
C THR A 203 21.38 3.66 20.26
N LEU A 204 20.17 3.51 20.81
CA LEU A 204 19.93 3.38 22.24
C LEU A 204 20.56 2.13 22.84
N ASN A 205 20.59 2.06 24.17
CA ASN A 205 21.05 0.90 24.95
C ASN A 205 22.46 0.43 24.54
N ASP A 206 23.41 1.37 24.49
CA ASP A 206 24.81 1.14 24.09
C ASP A 206 24.93 0.51 22.69
N GLY A 207 24.09 0.96 21.74
CA GLY A 207 24.05 0.47 20.37
C GLY A 207 23.32 -0.86 20.17
N ARG A 208 22.69 -1.40 21.22
CA ARG A 208 21.81 -2.59 21.12
C ARG A 208 20.40 -2.24 20.63
N GLY A 209 20.07 -0.95 20.57
CA GLY A 209 18.81 -0.40 20.12
C GLY A 209 17.66 -0.56 21.13
N TYR A 210 16.57 0.15 20.89
CA TYR A 210 15.37 0.15 21.72
C TYR A 210 14.72 -1.23 21.73
N ALA A 211 14.45 -1.75 22.93
CA ALA A 211 13.97 -3.11 23.15
C ALA A 211 14.86 -4.19 22.49
N GLY A 212 16.18 -3.93 22.38
CA GLY A 212 17.13 -4.84 21.76
C GLY A 212 17.03 -4.94 20.24
N LYS A 213 16.38 -3.96 19.59
CA LYS A 213 16.13 -3.93 18.15
C LYS A 213 16.79 -2.72 17.52
N THR A 214 17.45 -2.93 16.37
CA THR A 214 18.21 -1.91 15.62
C THR A 214 17.66 -1.66 14.21
N ASP A 215 16.46 -2.16 13.92
CA ASP A 215 15.76 -2.05 12.64
C ASP A 215 14.52 -1.14 12.74
N TRP A 216 14.49 -0.21 13.71
CA TRP A 216 13.42 0.76 13.84
C TRP A 216 13.39 1.73 12.65
N ARG A 217 12.20 1.88 12.08
CA ARG A 217 11.96 2.69 10.88
C ARG A 217 10.62 3.42 10.96
N ILE A 218 10.48 4.41 10.08
CA ILE A 218 9.19 5.04 9.80
C ILE A 218 8.30 3.98 9.09
N PRO A 219 7.07 3.74 9.55
CA PRO A 219 6.18 2.74 8.95
C PRO A 219 5.77 3.17 7.53
N THR A 220 5.50 2.21 6.64
CA THR A 220 4.79 2.48 5.39
C THR A 220 3.34 2.87 5.68
N ILE A 221 2.65 3.46 4.71
CA ILE A 221 1.24 3.86 4.91
C ILE A 221 0.33 2.65 5.18
N ARG A 222 0.63 1.49 4.58
CA ARG A 222 -0.12 0.24 4.81
C ARG A 222 0.04 -0.24 6.25
N GLU A 223 1.27 -0.22 6.77
CA GLU A 223 1.56 -0.58 8.17
C GLU A 223 0.94 0.41 9.14
N LEU A 224 1.06 1.72 8.89
CA LEU A 224 0.50 2.72 9.81
C LEU A 224 -1.04 2.69 9.81
N SER A 225 -1.65 2.47 8.65
CA SER A 225 -3.10 2.41 8.51
C SER A 225 -3.73 1.16 9.10
N SER A 226 -2.98 0.05 9.23
CA SER A 226 -3.50 -1.16 9.88
C SER A 226 -3.83 -0.93 11.36
N LEU A 227 -3.25 0.12 11.97
CA LEU A 227 -3.54 0.53 13.34
C LEU A 227 -4.93 1.19 13.50
N ILE A 228 -5.59 1.60 12.40
CA ILE A 228 -6.93 2.19 12.53
C ILE A 228 -7.94 1.15 12.99
N ASN A 229 -8.60 1.43 14.11
CA ASN A 229 -9.76 0.70 14.58
C ASN A 229 -11.04 1.54 14.33
N GLY A 230 -11.96 1.00 13.52
CA GLY A 230 -13.21 1.59 13.06
C GLY A 230 -14.41 1.44 14.00
N SER A 231 -14.22 0.97 15.23
CA SER A 231 -15.27 0.80 16.26
C SER A 231 -15.97 2.09 16.69
N GLY A 232 -15.44 3.27 16.29
CA GLY A 232 -16.06 4.57 16.55
C GLY A 232 -15.56 5.29 17.81
N ALA A 233 -14.57 4.73 18.52
CA ALA A 233 -13.85 5.44 19.58
C ALA A 233 -12.81 6.39 18.98
N ILE A 234 -12.69 7.61 19.52
CA ILE A 234 -11.62 8.56 19.18
C ILE A 234 -10.60 8.55 20.32
N PRO A 235 -9.30 8.38 20.04
CA PRO A 235 -8.70 8.12 18.72
C PRO A 235 -9.08 6.75 18.14
N TYR A 236 -9.20 6.68 16.81
CA TYR A 236 -9.54 5.48 16.03
C TYR A 236 -8.37 4.47 16.01
N ILE A 237 -8.04 3.90 17.16
CA ILE A 237 -6.93 2.95 17.37
C ILE A 237 -7.24 2.08 18.59
N ASP A 238 -6.66 0.88 18.65
CA ASP A 238 -6.78 -0.03 19.78
C ASP A 238 -6.12 0.54 21.06
N ALA A 239 -6.90 1.27 21.87
CA ALA A 239 -6.39 2.01 23.04
C ALA A 239 -5.72 1.12 24.11
N ALA A 240 -6.11 -0.15 24.21
CA ALA A 240 -5.46 -1.11 25.11
C ALA A 240 -4.03 -1.47 24.66
N ALA A 241 -3.78 -1.45 23.34
CA ALA A 241 -2.47 -1.73 22.74
C ALA A 241 -1.63 -0.45 22.56
N PHE A 242 -2.29 0.69 22.35
CA PHE A 242 -1.69 2.00 22.09
C PHE A 242 -2.29 3.09 22.99
N PRO A 243 -2.03 3.05 24.30
CA PRO A 243 -2.63 3.96 25.28
C PRO A 243 -2.23 5.41 25.03
N ASN A 244 -3.11 6.33 25.42
CA ASN A 244 -2.91 7.78 25.33
C ASN A 244 -2.39 8.27 23.95
N THR A 245 -2.83 7.63 22.86
CA THR A 245 -2.48 8.07 21.51
C THR A 245 -3.05 9.47 21.25
N ASN A 246 -2.17 10.43 20.98
CA ASN A 246 -2.56 11.81 20.70
C ASN A 246 -3.01 11.95 19.24
N SER A 247 -4.26 12.34 19.00
CA SER A 247 -4.83 12.49 17.67
C SER A 247 -5.01 13.95 17.20
N LEU A 248 -4.38 14.94 17.84
CA LEU A 248 -4.53 16.35 17.44
C LEU A 248 -4.04 16.64 16.01
N ILE A 249 -3.05 15.89 15.53
CA ILE A 249 -2.54 15.94 14.15
C ILE A 249 -2.23 14.52 13.65
N THR A 250 -2.07 14.36 12.33
CA THR A 250 -1.85 13.04 11.72
C THR A 250 -0.46 12.45 12.02
N TYR A 251 -0.32 11.14 11.82
CA TYR A 251 0.94 10.42 11.96
C TYR A 251 1.61 10.20 10.60
N ILE A 252 2.91 10.44 10.49
CA ILE A 252 3.65 10.28 9.24
C ILE A 252 4.00 8.82 8.94
N SER A 253 3.89 8.47 7.66
CA SER A 253 4.44 7.24 7.08
C SER A 253 5.70 7.53 6.26
N ASN A 254 6.33 6.48 5.72
CA ASN A 254 7.42 6.58 4.75
C ASN A 254 6.96 6.45 3.30
N THR A 255 5.65 6.46 3.05
CA THR A 255 5.12 6.31 1.68
C THR A 255 4.96 7.68 1.04
N THR A 256 5.86 8.00 0.11
CA THR A 256 5.79 9.23 -0.70
C THR A 256 4.59 9.18 -1.65
N ARG A 257 3.90 10.30 -1.84
CA ARG A 257 2.88 10.43 -2.89
C ARG A 257 3.57 10.65 -4.23
N VAL A 258 3.77 9.60 -5.00
CA VAL A 258 4.54 9.63 -6.26
C VAL A 258 4.17 10.77 -7.24
N PRO A 259 2.89 11.06 -7.54
CA PRO A 259 2.56 12.16 -8.46
C PRO A 259 2.89 13.55 -7.91
N LEU A 260 3.08 13.69 -6.59
CA LEU A 260 3.43 14.93 -5.90
C LEU A 260 4.54 14.62 -4.87
N PRO A 261 5.79 14.39 -5.30
CA PRO A 261 6.84 13.80 -4.46
C PRO A 261 7.28 14.68 -3.27
N GLY A 262 6.88 15.96 -3.26
CA GLY A 262 6.98 16.84 -2.09
C GLY A 262 6.00 16.53 -0.96
N GLN A 263 5.13 15.51 -1.14
CA GLN A 263 4.14 15.06 -0.17
C GLN A 263 4.39 13.62 0.29
N VAL A 264 3.92 13.32 1.50
CA VAL A 264 3.93 11.98 2.10
C VAL A 264 2.54 11.63 2.58
N PHE A 265 2.18 10.35 2.55
CA PHE A 265 0.94 9.87 3.16
C PHE A 265 1.06 9.82 4.69
N THR A 266 -0.07 10.08 5.35
CA THR A 266 -0.24 10.12 6.78
C THR A 266 -1.55 9.43 7.16
N THR A 267 -1.62 8.94 8.38
CA THR A 267 -2.81 8.32 8.97
C THR A 267 -3.38 9.26 10.03
N ASP A 268 -4.70 9.47 9.99
CA ASP A 268 -5.41 10.37 10.89
C ASP A 268 -6.25 9.56 11.88
N PHE A 269 -5.78 9.43 13.11
CA PHE A 269 -6.51 8.76 14.18
C PHE A 269 -7.63 9.61 14.80
N ALA A 270 -7.76 10.91 14.49
CA ALA A 270 -8.93 11.69 14.91
C ALA A 270 -10.15 11.37 14.05
N ASN A 271 -9.92 11.11 12.76
CA ASN A 271 -10.96 10.88 11.77
C ASN A 271 -11.01 9.46 11.23
N GLY A 272 -10.14 8.55 11.68
CA GLY A 272 -10.01 7.18 11.17
C GLY A 272 -9.67 7.12 9.69
N SER A 273 -8.87 8.07 9.17
CA SER A 273 -8.48 8.14 7.76
C SER A 273 -7.16 7.41 7.53
N GLN A 274 -7.15 6.36 6.71
CA GLN A 274 -5.96 5.54 6.43
C GLN A 274 -4.86 6.31 5.70
N ALA A 275 -5.17 6.91 4.56
CA ALA A 275 -4.19 7.49 3.65
C ALA A 275 -4.58 8.90 3.22
N PHE A 276 -4.07 9.91 3.91
CA PHE A 276 -4.19 11.32 3.56
C PHE A 276 -2.80 11.94 3.39
N SER A 277 -2.56 12.73 2.35
CA SER A 277 -1.22 13.29 2.10
C SER A 277 -1.03 14.72 2.60
N VAL A 278 0.19 15.00 3.06
CA VAL A 278 0.62 16.32 3.55
C VAL A 278 1.98 16.65 2.96
N GLY A 279 2.38 17.93 2.97
CA GLY A 279 3.74 18.31 2.55
C GLY A 279 4.81 17.75 3.49
N LYS A 280 5.96 17.34 2.95
CA LYS A 280 7.06 16.74 3.73
C LYS A 280 7.66 17.65 4.80
N ALA A 281 7.51 18.97 4.64
CA ALA A 281 7.94 19.99 5.60
C ALA A 281 6.90 20.28 6.70
N VAL A 282 5.73 19.64 6.67
CA VAL A 282 4.68 19.87 7.67
C VAL A 282 4.92 18.95 8.88
N VAL A 283 4.94 19.52 10.09
CA VAL A 283 5.13 18.78 11.35
C VAL A 283 3.96 17.84 11.63
N ARG A 284 4.27 16.62 12.06
CA ARG A 284 3.33 15.52 12.33
C ARG A 284 3.83 14.64 13.47
N TYR A 285 2.96 13.77 13.99
CA TYR A 285 3.38 12.79 14.98
C TYR A 285 4.07 11.59 14.32
N LEU A 286 4.96 10.93 15.05
CA LEU A 286 5.72 9.78 14.56
C LEU A 286 5.59 8.62 15.55
N ARG A 287 5.28 7.43 15.01
CA ARG A 287 5.30 6.16 15.72
C ARG A 287 6.16 5.20 14.91
N CYS A 288 7.16 4.61 15.55
CA CYS A 288 8.15 3.78 14.88
C CYS A 288 7.75 2.31 14.92
N VAL A 289 8.16 1.58 13.88
CA VAL A 289 7.94 0.14 13.73
C VAL A 289 9.28 -0.56 13.47
N SER A 290 9.39 -1.80 13.91
CA SER A 290 10.49 -2.74 13.67
C SER A 290 9.91 -4.06 13.12
N GLY A 291 10.71 -4.80 12.38
CA GLY A 291 10.33 -6.05 11.73
C GLY A 291 10.18 -5.94 10.21
N ASN A 292 9.96 -7.11 9.60
CA ASN A 292 9.84 -7.26 8.16
C ASN A 292 8.66 -6.46 7.62
N SER A 293 8.89 -5.71 6.55
CA SER A 293 7.83 -4.98 5.87
C SER A 293 6.73 -5.91 5.37
N ILE A 294 5.49 -5.42 5.36
CA ILE A 294 4.36 -6.10 4.71
C ILE A 294 4.76 -6.45 3.26
N PRO A 295 4.64 -7.72 2.83
CA PRO A 295 5.00 -8.14 1.48
C PRO A 295 4.24 -7.37 0.40
N ALA A 296 4.86 -7.21 -0.77
CA ALA A 296 4.19 -6.66 -1.93
C ALA A 296 2.99 -7.54 -2.33
N PRO A 297 1.86 -6.98 -2.80
CA PRO A 297 0.70 -7.77 -3.21
C PRO A 297 1.01 -8.80 -4.29
N SER A 298 0.31 -9.94 -4.27
CA SER A 298 0.49 -11.02 -5.24
C SER A 298 -0.85 -11.37 -5.89
N PHE A 299 -1.14 -10.73 -7.01
CA PHE A 299 -2.40 -10.92 -7.73
C PHE A 299 -2.27 -11.97 -8.85
N VAL A 300 -3.23 -12.87 -8.90
CA VAL A 300 -3.44 -13.82 -10.00
C VAL A 300 -4.72 -13.44 -10.72
N ASP A 301 -4.57 -13.11 -12.01
CA ASP A 301 -5.67 -12.86 -12.92
C ASP A 301 -6.26 -14.19 -13.42
N ASN A 302 -7.48 -14.50 -12.99
CA ASN A 302 -8.13 -15.76 -13.35
C ASN A 302 -8.84 -15.71 -14.71
N SER A 303 -8.72 -14.62 -15.48
CA SER A 303 -9.40 -14.51 -16.78
C SER A 303 -8.73 -15.32 -17.91
N PHE A 304 -7.59 -15.97 -17.65
CA PHE A 304 -6.82 -16.70 -18.66
C PHE A 304 -6.41 -18.12 -18.23
N LEU A 305 -7.18 -18.75 -17.34
CA LEU A 305 -6.84 -20.09 -16.85
C LEU A 305 -6.94 -21.15 -17.97
N PRO A 306 -5.94 -22.05 -18.13
CA PRO A 306 -6.02 -23.15 -19.07
C PRO A 306 -6.96 -24.25 -18.55
N PRO A 307 -7.58 -25.05 -19.44
CA PRO A 307 -8.41 -26.19 -19.04
C PRO A 307 -7.65 -27.15 -18.11
N PRO A 308 -8.32 -27.75 -17.10
CA PRO A 308 -9.76 -27.80 -16.90
C PRO A 308 -10.36 -26.63 -16.10
N ALA A 309 -9.55 -25.64 -15.70
CA ALA A 309 -10.04 -24.49 -14.95
C ALA A 309 -10.90 -23.59 -15.84
N VAL A 310 -12.02 -23.11 -15.30
CA VAL A 310 -12.92 -22.17 -15.99
C VAL A 310 -12.40 -20.77 -15.73
N ALA A 311 -12.04 -20.04 -16.78
CA ALA A 311 -11.65 -18.64 -16.68
C ALA A 311 -12.79 -17.83 -16.04
N THR A 312 -12.45 -16.99 -15.07
CA THR A 312 -13.40 -16.08 -14.42
C THR A 312 -12.82 -14.67 -14.47
N ASP A 313 -13.66 -13.66 -14.66
CA ASP A 313 -13.23 -12.25 -14.60
C ASP A 313 -13.00 -11.82 -13.13
N THR A 314 -12.12 -12.55 -12.44
CA THR A 314 -11.74 -12.36 -11.03
C THR A 314 -10.23 -12.19 -10.88
N VAL A 315 -9.83 -11.57 -9.77
CA VAL A 315 -8.43 -11.39 -9.38
C VAL A 315 -8.26 -11.99 -7.98
N PHE A 316 -7.45 -13.04 -7.87
CA PHE A 316 -7.12 -13.66 -6.58
C PHE A 316 -5.86 -13.02 -6.00
N ASP A 317 -5.94 -12.53 -4.78
CA ASP A 317 -4.80 -12.04 -4.02
C ASP A 317 -4.25 -13.18 -3.15
N GLN A 318 -3.13 -13.75 -3.57
CA GLN A 318 -2.52 -14.92 -2.93
C GLN A 318 -1.98 -14.61 -1.53
N ASN A 319 -1.76 -13.33 -1.23
CA ASN A 319 -1.17 -12.90 0.02
C ASN A 319 -2.23 -12.69 1.12
N THR A 320 -3.40 -12.17 0.72
CA THR A 320 -4.50 -11.86 1.63
C THR A 320 -5.56 -12.95 1.65
N GLY A 321 -5.54 -13.84 0.66
CA GLY A 321 -6.56 -14.85 0.46
C GLY A 321 -7.87 -14.27 -0.04
N LEU A 322 -7.91 -13.03 -0.54
CA LEU A 322 -9.12 -12.39 -1.07
C LEU A 322 -9.30 -12.64 -2.56
N LEU A 323 -10.55 -12.78 -2.99
CA LEU A 323 -10.93 -12.87 -4.38
C LEU A 323 -11.77 -11.65 -4.75
N TRP A 324 -11.35 -10.94 -5.80
CA TRP A 324 -11.95 -9.69 -6.22
C TRP A 324 -12.65 -9.85 -7.57
N GLN A 325 -13.73 -9.09 -7.78
CA GLN A 325 -14.17 -8.81 -9.14
C GLN A 325 -13.05 -8.07 -9.88
N LYS A 326 -12.71 -8.51 -11.10
CA LYS A 326 -11.69 -7.87 -11.92
C LYS A 326 -12.15 -6.53 -12.48
N CYS A 327 -13.42 -6.42 -12.85
CA CYS A 327 -14.01 -5.21 -13.39
C CYS A 327 -14.82 -4.45 -12.35
N ALA A 328 -14.87 -3.12 -12.48
CA ALA A 328 -15.85 -2.33 -11.74
C ALA A 328 -17.26 -2.68 -12.22
N ALA A 329 -18.27 -2.54 -11.34
CA ALA A 329 -19.65 -2.84 -11.66
C ALA A 329 -20.11 -2.14 -12.95
N GLY A 330 -20.73 -2.89 -13.87
CA GLY A 330 -21.16 -2.41 -15.20
C GLY A 330 -20.13 -2.59 -16.32
N LEU A 331 -18.88 -2.94 -15.99
CA LEU A 331 -17.85 -3.37 -16.95
C LEU A 331 -17.66 -4.89 -16.91
N ILE A 332 -17.40 -5.51 -18.06
CA ILE A 332 -17.17 -6.96 -18.19
C ILE A 332 -16.05 -7.31 -19.19
N GLY A 333 -15.65 -8.58 -19.19
CA GLY A 333 -14.67 -9.17 -20.09
C GLY A 333 -13.23 -9.01 -19.59
N ALA A 334 -12.31 -9.75 -20.20
CA ALA A 334 -10.93 -9.87 -19.73
C ALA A 334 -10.17 -8.54 -19.58
N GLY A 335 -10.56 -7.50 -20.32
CA GLY A 335 -9.98 -6.16 -20.20
C GLY A 335 -10.88 -5.13 -19.51
N CYS A 336 -12.09 -5.47 -19.08
CA CYS A 336 -13.09 -4.52 -18.59
C CYS A 336 -13.41 -3.40 -19.61
N VAL A 337 -13.47 -3.77 -20.89
CA VAL A 337 -13.68 -2.83 -22.02
C VAL A 337 -15.11 -2.82 -22.56
N VAL A 338 -15.97 -3.74 -22.08
CA VAL A 338 -17.36 -3.85 -22.51
C VAL A 338 -18.26 -3.30 -21.42
N GLY A 339 -19.19 -2.42 -21.80
CA GLY A 339 -20.14 -1.78 -20.89
C GLY A 339 -19.70 -0.41 -20.43
N VAL A 340 -20.33 0.08 -19.36
CA VAL A 340 -20.04 1.37 -18.73
C VAL A 340 -20.01 1.18 -17.22
N ALA A 341 -18.99 1.73 -16.56
CA ALA A 341 -18.91 1.66 -15.11
C ALA A 341 -20.08 2.41 -14.47
N ASN A 342 -20.85 1.69 -13.64
CA ASN A 342 -22.02 2.22 -12.96
C ASN A 342 -21.62 2.93 -11.67
N THR A 343 -22.26 4.08 -11.42
CA THR A 343 -22.24 4.73 -10.11
C THR A 343 -23.61 4.57 -9.47
N ILE A 344 -23.66 3.94 -8.30
CA ILE A 344 -24.91 3.68 -7.56
C ILE A 344 -24.80 4.21 -6.14
N THR A 345 -25.94 4.34 -5.44
CA THR A 345 -25.95 4.80 -4.04
C THR A 345 -25.30 3.76 -3.14
N TRP A 346 -24.84 4.17 -1.95
CA TRP A 346 -24.17 3.27 -1.01
C TRP A 346 -25.04 2.06 -0.61
N ALA A 347 -26.32 2.28 -0.31
CA ALA A 347 -27.26 1.20 -0.01
C ALA A 347 -27.45 0.24 -1.20
N ALA A 348 -27.49 0.77 -2.43
CA ALA A 348 -27.56 -0.05 -3.63
C ALA A 348 -26.24 -0.81 -3.90
N ALA A 349 -25.09 -0.27 -3.49
CA ALA A 349 -23.79 -0.93 -3.60
C ALA A 349 -23.66 -2.14 -2.68
N LEU A 350 -24.12 -2.02 -1.43
CA LEU A 350 -24.20 -3.14 -0.49
C LEU A 350 -25.06 -4.26 -1.07
N ASN A 351 -26.28 -3.92 -1.51
CA ASN A 351 -27.20 -4.88 -2.11
C ASN A 351 -26.68 -5.46 -3.43
N TYR A 352 -25.99 -4.67 -4.27
CA TYR A 352 -25.43 -5.13 -5.53
C TYR A 352 -24.44 -6.28 -5.30
N CYS A 353 -23.56 -6.16 -4.31
CA CYS A 353 -22.62 -7.22 -4.01
C CYS A 353 -23.29 -8.43 -3.36
N ASP A 354 -24.20 -8.21 -2.41
CA ASP A 354 -24.91 -9.28 -1.68
C ASP A 354 -25.66 -10.25 -2.62
N ILE A 355 -26.36 -9.73 -3.63
CA ILE A 355 -27.14 -10.56 -4.56
C ILE A 355 -26.34 -11.04 -5.77
N LEU A 356 -25.04 -10.70 -5.84
CA LEU A 356 -24.21 -11.00 -7.00
C LEU A 356 -23.96 -12.51 -7.10
N ASN A 357 -24.49 -13.13 -8.16
CA ASN A 357 -24.10 -14.47 -8.57
C ASN A 357 -23.07 -14.38 -9.70
N PHE A 358 -21.79 -14.51 -9.34
CA PHE A 358 -20.68 -14.30 -10.27
C PHE A 358 -19.54 -15.27 -9.98
N ALA A 359 -18.91 -15.79 -11.05
CA ALA A 359 -17.81 -16.75 -10.98
C ALA A 359 -18.15 -18.02 -10.15
N GLY A 360 -19.42 -18.44 -10.14
CA GLY A 360 -19.90 -19.59 -9.37
C GLY A 360 -20.05 -19.34 -7.86
N ARG A 361 -20.02 -18.07 -7.44
CA ARG A 361 -20.09 -17.64 -6.03
C ARG A 361 -21.27 -16.70 -5.79
N THR A 362 -21.77 -16.72 -4.56
CA THR A 362 -22.91 -15.91 -4.08
C THR A 362 -22.60 -15.20 -2.75
N ASP A 363 -21.36 -15.28 -2.28
CA ASP A 363 -20.88 -14.69 -1.02
C ASP A 363 -20.06 -13.41 -1.25
N TRP A 364 -20.38 -12.71 -2.34
CA TRP A 364 -19.77 -11.44 -2.66
C TRP A 364 -20.29 -10.36 -1.70
N ARG A 365 -19.40 -9.46 -1.32
CA ARG A 365 -19.74 -8.30 -0.50
C ARG A 365 -19.00 -7.06 -0.96
N LEU A 366 -19.48 -5.92 -0.50
CA LEU A 366 -18.75 -4.68 -0.65
C LEU A 366 -17.51 -4.75 0.26
N PRO A 367 -16.29 -4.44 -0.25
CA PRO A 367 -15.08 -4.49 0.56
C PRO A 367 -15.15 -3.48 1.69
N ASN A 368 -14.54 -3.82 2.82
CA ASN A 368 -14.29 -2.85 3.88
C ASN A 368 -13.12 -1.92 3.49
N ALA A 369 -12.86 -0.90 4.31
CA ALA A 369 -11.85 0.10 4.02
C ALA A 369 -10.42 -0.44 3.95
N ASN A 370 -10.09 -1.42 4.80
CA ASN A 370 -8.75 -2.01 4.82
C ASN A 370 -8.53 -2.90 3.59
N GLU A 371 -9.56 -3.60 3.14
CA GLU A 371 -9.54 -4.39 1.91
C GLU A 371 -9.43 -3.50 0.67
N MET A 372 -10.23 -2.42 0.57
CA MET A 372 -10.11 -1.49 -0.57
C MET A 372 -8.73 -0.84 -0.63
N MET A 373 -8.14 -0.50 0.52
CA MET A 373 -6.77 0.01 0.58
C MET A 373 -5.74 -1.00 0.07
N SER A 374 -6.02 -2.31 0.20
CA SER A 374 -5.06 -3.34 -0.16
C SER A 374 -4.74 -3.36 -1.67
N ILE A 375 -5.70 -2.98 -2.51
CA ILE A 375 -5.57 -2.93 -3.97
C ILE A 375 -5.07 -1.58 -4.50
N VAL A 376 -4.87 -0.58 -3.65
CA VAL A 376 -4.31 0.74 -4.04
C VAL A 376 -2.82 0.61 -4.40
N ASP A 377 -2.45 1.08 -5.58
CA ASP A 377 -1.03 1.17 -5.95
C ASP A 377 -0.45 2.54 -5.56
N TYR A 378 0.17 2.60 -4.38
CA TYR A 378 0.84 3.81 -3.89
C TYR A 378 2.15 4.15 -4.63
N SER A 379 2.63 3.27 -5.52
CA SER A 379 3.78 3.52 -6.37
C SER A 379 3.42 4.11 -7.74
N ALA A 380 2.13 4.14 -8.08
CA ALA A 380 1.67 4.62 -9.37
C ALA A 380 1.97 6.11 -9.58
N ALA A 381 2.58 6.44 -10.72
CA ALA A 381 2.94 7.80 -11.09
C ALA A 381 1.76 8.63 -11.63
N ALA A 382 0.68 7.96 -12.06
CA ALA A 382 -0.52 8.57 -12.61
C ALA A 382 -1.74 7.69 -12.33
N ALA A 383 -2.93 8.26 -12.49
CA ALA A 383 -4.18 7.52 -12.38
C ALA A 383 -4.33 6.46 -13.50
N PRO A 384 -5.01 5.32 -13.24
CA PRO A 384 -5.63 4.97 -11.96
C PRO A 384 -4.61 4.50 -10.91
N PHE A 385 -4.76 4.92 -9.65
CA PHE A 385 -3.87 4.55 -8.54
C PHE A 385 -4.22 3.19 -7.93
N ILE A 386 -4.30 2.18 -8.79
CA ILE A 386 -4.69 0.80 -8.49
C ILE A 386 -3.79 -0.12 -9.34
N PHE A 387 -3.52 -1.33 -8.88
CA PHE A 387 -2.66 -2.25 -9.64
C PHE A 387 -3.23 -2.57 -11.02
N GLY A 388 -2.36 -2.71 -12.02
CA GLY A 388 -2.75 -2.94 -13.42
C GLY A 388 -3.59 -4.20 -13.68
N THR A 389 -3.62 -5.14 -12.72
CA THR A 389 -4.50 -6.32 -12.73
C THR A 389 -5.99 -5.95 -12.62
N PHE A 390 -6.30 -4.70 -12.25
CA PHE A 390 -7.65 -4.12 -12.26
C PHE A 390 -7.80 -3.11 -13.42
N PRO A 391 -7.85 -3.57 -14.68
CA PRO A 391 -7.80 -2.72 -15.86
C PRO A 391 -9.08 -1.87 -15.99
N ASN A 392 -8.95 -0.75 -16.72
CA ASN A 392 -10.04 0.19 -16.97
C ASN A 392 -10.83 0.62 -15.72
N THR A 393 -10.14 0.67 -14.57
CA THR A 393 -10.69 1.28 -13.36
C THR A 393 -11.01 2.75 -13.66
N PRO A 394 -12.26 3.21 -13.42
CA PRO A 394 -12.67 4.59 -13.68
C PRO A 394 -11.78 5.62 -12.98
N VAL A 395 -11.40 6.66 -13.72
CA VAL A 395 -10.58 7.80 -13.24
C VAL A 395 -11.39 9.10 -13.12
N ALA A 396 -12.72 9.01 -13.06
CA ALA A 396 -13.60 10.14 -12.78
C ALA A 396 -13.49 10.57 -11.31
N VAL A 397 -13.89 11.80 -10.98
CA VAL A 397 -13.88 12.37 -9.61
C VAL A 397 -14.98 11.76 -8.71
N THR A 398 -15.33 10.50 -8.95
CA THR A 398 -16.27 9.71 -8.18
C THR A 398 -15.50 8.57 -7.52
N PRO A 399 -15.58 8.41 -6.19
CA PRO A 399 -14.81 7.40 -5.50
C PRO A 399 -15.48 6.02 -5.55
N PHE A 400 -14.77 5.00 -5.10
CA PHE A 400 -15.30 3.67 -4.86
C PHE A 400 -15.83 3.56 -3.43
N TRP A 401 -17.03 2.99 -3.31
CA TRP A 401 -17.62 2.69 -2.01
C TRP A 401 -16.85 1.60 -1.26
N THR A 402 -16.85 1.71 0.06
CA THR A 402 -16.55 0.61 0.97
C THR A 402 -17.74 0.38 1.90
N SER A 403 -17.82 -0.78 2.55
CA SER A 403 -18.85 -1.11 3.54
C SER A 403 -18.65 -0.39 4.88
N THR A 404 -17.44 0.17 5.10
CA THR A 404 -17.03 0.82 6.36
C THR A 404 -17.64 2.21 6.50
N THR A 405 -18.30 2.44 7.63
CA THR A 405 -18.72 3.79 8.06
C THR A 405 -17.48 4.62 8.38
N GLY A 406 -17.44 5.84 7.85
CA GLY A 406 -16.31 6.76 7.98
C GLY A 406 -16.30 7.52 9.31
N SER A 407 -15.75 8.74 9.29
CA SER A 407 -15.57 9.57 10.51
C SER A 407 -16.87 10.10 11.14
N GLY A 408 -18.03 9.80 10.54
CA GLY A 408 -19.34 10.13 11.07
C GLY A 408 -20.37 9.13 10.56
N VAL A 409 -21.43 8.90 11.32
CA VAL A 409 -22.41 7.83 11.05
C VAL A 409 -23.11 7.94 9.69
N LEU A 410 -23.19 9.17 9.16
CA LEU A 410 -23.76 9.50 7.84
C LEU A 410 -22.78 9.30 6.67
N LEU A 411 -21.51 9.05 6.97
CA LEU A 411 -20.43 8.98 5.98
C LEU A 411 -19.98 7.53 5.80
N ALA A 412 -19.74 7.12 4.57
CA ALA A 412 -18.94 5.94 4.27
C ALA A 412 -17.50 6.36 4.00
N ARG A 413 -16.56 5.50 4.40
CA ARG A 413 -15.18 5.57 3.95
C ARG A 413 -15.16 5.21 2.46
N VAL A 414 -14.39 5.93 1.66
CA VAL A 414 -14.32 5.72 0.20
C VAL A 414 -12.91 5.93 -0.30
N PHE A 415 -12.59 5.38 -1.47
CA PHE A 415 -11.26 5.51 -2.09
C PHE A 415 -11.33 6.10 -3.50
N GLY A 416 -10.52 7.12 -3.75
CA GLY A 416 -10.42 7.76 -5.06
C GLY A 416 -9.22 7.28 -5.87
N PHE A 417 -9.45 6.57 -6.97
CA PHE A 417 -8.39 6.13 -7.90
C PHE A 417 -8.06 7.15 -9.00
N TYR A 418 -8.71 8.31 -9.00
CA TYR A 418 -8.48 9.40 -9.96
C TYR A 418 -7.31 10.31 -9.57
N ALA A 419 -6.89 11.23 -10.46
CA ALA A 419 -5.73 12.11 -10.31
C ALA A 419 -5.63 12.79 -8.93
N ALA A 420 -6.66 13.56 -8.55
CA ALA A 420 -6.68 14.25 -7.26
C ALA A 420 -6.85 13.29 -6.06
N GLY A 421 -7.50 12.13 -6.27
CA GLY A 421 -7.73 11.11 -5.25
C GLY A 421 -6.45 10.36 -4.88
N SER A 422 -5.59 10.00 -5.85
CA SER A 422 -4.27 9.40 -5.58
C SER A 422 -4.26 8.20 -4.60
N GLY A 423 -5.32 7.40 -4.56
CA GLY A 423 -5.43 6.29 -3.60
C GLY A 423 -5.66 6.72 -2.15
N GLN A 424 -6.06 7.98 -1.93
CA GLN A 424 -6.42 8.51 -0.61
C GLN A 424 -7.74 7.96 -0.13
N SER A 425 -7.84 7.84 1.19
CA SER A 425 -9.09 7.58 1.89
C SER A 425 -9.85 8.88 2.13
N LEU A 426 -11.11 8.92 1.71
CA LEU A 426 -12.00 10.08 1.83
C LEU A 426 -13.27 9.68 2.59
N ASN A 427 -14.21 10.62 2.71
CA ASN A 427 -15.57 10.36 3.17
C ASN A 427 -16.56 10.78 2.09
N ALA A 428 -17.64 10.02 1.95
CA ALA A 428 -18.80 10.40 1.15
C ALA A 428 -20.10 10.13 1.91
N LEU A 429 -21.12 10.93 1.67
CA LEU A 429 -22.44 10.75 2.29
C LEU A 429 -23.06 9.43 1.84
N LYS A 430 -23.54 8.61 2.79
CA LYS A 430 -24.27 7.37 2.48
C LYS A 430 -25.61 7.64 1.79
N GLY A 431 -26.24 8.77 2.14
CA GLY A 431 -27.57 9.18 1.69
C GLY A 431 -27.58 10.29 0.64
N PHE A 432 -28.74 10.95 0.54
CA PHE A 432 -28.98 12.11 -0.33
C PHE A 432 -28.69 11.90 -1.82
N GLY A 433 -28.83 10.65 -2.30
CA GLY A 433 -28.60 10.32 -3.71
C GLY A 433 -27.13 10.34 -4.13
N THR A 434 -26.18 10.45 -3.19
CA THR A 434 -24.75 10.36 -3.49
C THR A 434 -24.45 9.01 -4.13
N THR A 435 -23.73 9.01 -5.25
CA THR A 435 -23.34 7.79 -5.96
C THR A 435 -21.83 7.59 -5.97
N GLY A 436 -21.42 6.34 -6.15
CA GLY A 436 -20.03 5.89 -6.15
C GLY A 436 -19.86 4.61 -6.96
N TYR A 437 -18.64 4.33 -7.37
CA TYR A 437 -18.30 3.09 -8.07
C TYR A 437 -18.28 1.89 -7.11
N VAL A 438 -18.45 0.69 -7.67
CA VAL A 438 -18.53 -0.56 -6.90
C VAL A 438 -17.58 -1.59 -7.49
N ARG A 439 -16.91 -2.31 -6.60
CA ARG A 439 -16.13 -3.51 -6.89
C ARG A 439 -16.33 -4.44 -5.70
N CYS A 440 -16.85 -5.63 -5.93
CA CYS A 440 -17.10 -6.59 -4.87
C CYS A 440 -15.87 -7.46 -4.58
N VAL A 441 -15.81 -7.96 -3.36
CA VAL A 441 -14.79 -8.88 -2.85
C VAL A 441 -15.48 -10.07 -2.18
N THR A 442 -14.78 -11.20 -2.10
CA THR A 442 -15.14 -12.36 -1.29
C THR A 442 -13.86 -13.00 -0.75
N ASN A 443 -14.01 -13.89 0.23
CA ASN A 443 -12.91 -14.77 0.62
C ASN A 443 -12.55 -15.69 -0.55
N GLY A 444 -11.26 -15.95 -0.70
CA GLY A 444 -10.69 -16.84 -1.71
C GLY A 444 -11.05 -18.31 -1.48
N PRO A 445 -10.71 -19.18 -2.45
CA PRO A 445 -10.96 -20.62 -2.40
C PRO A 445 -10.07 -21.36 -1.39
#